data_AF-A0A485CFW8-F1
#
_entry.id   AF-A0A485CFW8-F1
#
_cell.length_a   1.000
_cell.length_b   1.000
_cell.length_c   1.000
_cell.angle_alpha   90.00
_cell.angle_beta   90.00
_cell.angle_gamma   90.00
#
_symmetry.space_group_name_H-M   'P 1'
#
loop_
_entity.id
_entity.type
_entity.pdbx_description
1 polymer ?
#
loop_
_entity_poly.entity_id
_entity_poly.type
_entity_poly.pdbx_seq_one_letter_code
_entity_poly.pdbx_strand_id
1 'polypeptide(L)'
;MATIRTAAMNRPSLFAFRWWEDEQFIPRHQHRKGQLILALHGALTCEVENAMWMVPPQYAVWVPGQMPHSNRATPGAQISFLFIEPDAAAMPAHCCTLKISPLVRELILTLAGRHGEAFCPSDYSTAGTGAVR
;
A
#
# COMPACT_ATOMS: atom_id res chain seq x y z
N MET A 1 -2.01 6.64 28.13
CA MET A 1 -3.14 6.63 27.17
C MET A 1 -2.83 7.65 26.07
N ALA A 2 -2.40 7.20 24.89
CA ALA A 2 -2.22 8.08 23.74
C ALA A 2 -3.32 7.75 22.72
N THR A 3 -4.29 8.65 22.64
CA THR A 3 -5.41 8.62 21.70
C THR A 3 -4.94 9.15 20.36
N ILE A 4 -4.91 8.30 19.33
CA ILE A 4 -4.64 8.72 17.96
C ILE A 4 -5.93 9.33 17.41
N ARG A 5 -5.91 10.64 17.17
CA ARG A 5 -7.01 11.34 16.49
C ARG A 5 -6.96 11.01 15.00
N THR A 6 -7.98 10.33 14.53
CA THR A 6 -8.34 10.11 13.13
C THR A 6 -8.47 11.45 12.41
N ALA A 7 -7.40 11.96 11.78
CA ALA A 7 -7.45 13.19 11.00
C ALA A 7 -6.48 13.13 9.82
N ALA A 8 -6.84 12.34 8.80
CA ALA A 8 -6.45 12.55 7.39
C ALA A 8 -7.07 11.55 6.39
N MET A 9 -7.93 10.61 6.81
CA MET A 9 -8.50 9.60 5.89
C MET A 9 -9.71 10.09 5.06
N ASN A 10 -10.04 11.39 5.14
CA ASN A 10 -11.23 12.00 4.50
C ASN A 10 -10.91 12.95 3.33
N ARG A 11 -9.69 12.89 2.79
CA ARG A 11 -9.35 13.51 1.50
C ARG A 11 -9.64 12.50 0.37
N PRO A 12 -10.03 12.93 -0.84
CA PRO A 12 -10.10 12.03 -1.99
C PRO A 12 -8.67 11.56 -2.27
N SER A 13 -8.29 10.42 -1.69
CA SER A 13 -6.91 9.95 -1.66
C SER A 13 -6.55 9.35 -3.01
N LEU A 14 -6.20 10.22 -3.94
CA LEU A 14 -5.57 9.87 -5.20
C LEU A 14 -4.07 9.67 -4.94
N PHE A 15 -3.66 8.41 -4.75
CA PHE A 15 -2.29 7.89 -4.92
C PHE A 15 -1.22 8.31 -3.88
N ALA A 16 -0.38 7.35 -3.47
CA ALA A 16 0.86 7.60 -2.75
C ALA A 16 2.02 6.85 -3.41
N PHE A 17 3.15 7.54 -3.60
CA PHE A 17 4.38 6.97 -4.19
C PHE A 17 5.48 6.89 -3.14
N ARG A 18 6.33 5.86 -3.21
CA ARG A 18 7.49 5.74 -2.33
C ARG A 18 8.81 5.32 -3.02
N TRP A 19 9.89 6.06 -2.74
CA TRP A 19 11.31 5.75 -3.03
C TRP A 19 12.09 5.57 -1.73
N TRP A 20 12.71 4.41 -1.51
CA TRP A 20 13.61 4.20 -0.37
C TRP A 20 14.91 3.55 -0.83
N GLU A 21 16.03 3.99 -0.26
CA GLU A 21 17.33 3.35 -0.44
C GLU A 21 17.47 2.10 0.46
N ASP A 22 16.86 2.14 1.66
CA ASP A 22 16.85 1.03 2.62
C ASP A 22 15.60 0.15 2.53
N GLU A 23 15.68 -1.04 3.13
CA GLU A 23 14.52 -1.90 3.35
C GLU A 23 13.42 -1.14 4.12
N GLN A 24 12.18 -1.27 3.69
CA GLN A 24 11.04 -0.68 4.38
C GLN A 24 10.06 -1.74 4.85
N PHE A 25 9.68 -1.64 6.12
CA PHE A 25 8.65 -2.49 6.70
C PHE A 25 7.51 -1.63 7.23
N ILE A 26 6.32 -1.86 6.68
CA ILE A 26 5.06 -1.32 7.20
C ILE A 26 4.43 -2.43 8.04
N PRO A 27 4.29 -2.24 9.37
CA PRO A 27 3.76 -3.26 10.25
C PRO A 27 2.30 -3.57 9.94
N ARG A 28 1.78 -4.62 10.58
CA ARG A 28 0.39 -5.06 10.39
C ARG A 28 -0.59 -3.91 10.68
N HIS A 29 -1.42 -3.59 9.71
CA HIS A 29 -2.42 -2.52 9.79
C HIS A 29 -3.65 -2.87 8.94
N GLN A 30 -4.70 -2.06 9.04
CA GLN A 30 -5.91 -2.18 8.23
C GLN A 30 -6.50 -0.80 7.98
N HIS A 31 -7.25 -0.65 6.90
CA HIS A 31 -7.93 0.60 6.54
C HIS A 31 -9.21 0.28 5.75
N ARG A 32 -10.12 1.26 5.67
CA ARG A 32 -11.44 1.07 5.03
C ARG A 32 -11.38 0.91 3.52
N LYS A 33 -10.44 1.60 2.89
CA LYS A 33 -10.29 1.62 1.43
C LYS A 33 -9.67 0.29 0.99
N GLY A 34 -9.94 -0.16 -0.22
CA GLY A 34 -9.10 -1.22 -0.78
C GLY A 34 -7.75 -0.64 -1.23
N GLN A 35 -6.70 -1.44 -1.24
CA GLN A 35 -5.35 -1.02 -1.60
C GLN A 35 -4.83 -1.83 -2.78
N LEU A 36 -4.41 -1.12 -3.82
CA LEU A 36 -3.68 -1.68 -4.95
C LEU A 36 -2.20 -1.34 -4.79
N ILE A 37 -1.34 -2.36 -4.86
CA ILE A 37 0.10 -2.25 -4.66
C ILE A 37 0.81 -2.63 -5.95
N LEU A 38 1.43 -1.64 -6.61
CA LEU A 38 2.16 -1.82 -7.86
C LEU A 38 3.66 -1.67 -7.62
N ALA A 39 4.43 -2.69 -8.02
CA ALA A 39 5.89 -2.62 -8.05
C ALA A 39 6.37 -2.15 -9.43
N LEU A 40 7.10 -1.04 -9.47
CA LEU A 40 7.69 -0.46 -10.69
C LEU A 40 9.16 -0.85 -10.84
N HIS A 41 9.84 -0.98 -9.71
CA HIS A 41 11.22 -1.44 -9.57
C HIS A 41 11.38 -2.13 -8.20
N GLY A 42 12.30 -3.08 -8.09
CA GLY A 42 12.44 -3.91 -6.89
C GLY A 42 11.22 -4.81 -6.65
N ALA A 43 11.05 -5.27 -5.41
CA ALA A 43 9.93 -6.11 -5.02
C ALA A 43 9.29 -5.61 -3.71
N LEU A 44 8.03 -5.97 -3.54
CA LEU A 44 7.30 -5.85 -2.28
C LEU A 44 6.63 -7.18 -1.96
N THR A 45 6.75 -7.60 -0.70
CA THR A 45 5.95 -8.67 -0.13
C THR A 45 4.82 -8.06 0.69
N CYS A 46 3.60 -8.51 0.45
CA CYS A 46 2.42 -8.15 1.22
C CYS A 46 1.96 -9.41 1.96
N GLU A 47 1.87 -9.35 3.28
CA GLU A 47 1.35 -10.45 4.08
C GLU A 47 -0.11 -10.18 4.44
N VAL A 48 -1.00 -11.08 4.02
CA VAL A 48 -2.45 -10.98 4.18
C VAL A 48 -2.96 -12.36 4.56
N GLU A 49 -3.75 -12.47 5.64
CA GLU A 49 -4.33 -13.77 6.06
C GLU A 49 -3.31 -14.92 6.18
N ASN A 50 -2.08 -14.61 6.62
CA ASN A 50 -0.94 -15.54 6.73
C ASN A 50 -0.43 -16.09 5.38
N ALA A 51 -0.83 -15.47 4.26
CA ALA A 51 -0.27 -15.70 2.94
C ALA A 51 0.64 -14.53 2.54
N MET A 52 1.79 -14.85 1.93
CA MET A 52 2.72 -13.86 1.40
C MET A 52 2.51 -13.68 -0.10
N TRP A 53 2.26 -12.45 -0.51
CA TRP A 53 2.07 -12.06 -1.90
C TRP A 53 3.29 -11.31 -2.41
N MET A 54 3.97 -11.86 -3.40
CA MET A 54 5.02 -11.16 -4.16
C MET A 54 4.44 -10.55 -5.42
N VAL A 55 4.83 -9.31 -5.74
CA VAL A 55 4.34 -8.60 -6.92
C VAL A 55 5.35 -8.73 -8.07
N PRO A 56 5.08 -9.51 -9.14
CA PRO A 56 5.95 -9.52 -10.31
C PRO A 56 5.78 -8.22 -11.12
N PRO A 57 6.77 -7.85 -11.97
CA PRO A 57 6.66 -6.70 -12.86
C PRO A 57 5.38 -6.77 -13.71
N GLN A 58 4.70 -5.64 -13.90
CA GLN A 58 3.42 -5.49 -14.63
C GLN A 58 2.17 -6.02 -13.92
N TYR A 59 2.30 -6.55 -12.72
CA TYR A 59 1.18 -6.93 -11.88
C TYR A 59 1.08 -6.02 -10.66
N ALA A 60 -0.08 -6.04 -10.03
CA ALA A 60 -0.30 -5.42 -8.74
C ALA A 60 -0.95 -6.42 -7.79
N VAL A 61 -0.73 -6.26 -6.50
CA VAL A 61 -1.52 -6.94 -5.46
C VAL A 61 -2.69 -6.05 -5.09
N TRP A 62 -3.89 -6.62 -5.11
CA TRP A 62 -5.09 -6.02 -4.55
C TRP A 62 -5.33 -6.57 -3.16
N VAL A 63 -5.50 -5.67 -2.19
CA VAL A 63 -5.90 -5.97 -0.82
C VAL A 63 -7.27 -5.32 -0.58
N PRO A 64 -8.34 -6.10 -0.35
CA PRO A 64 -9.64 -5.56 0.00
C PRO A 64 -9.60 -4.67 1.25
N GLY A 65 -10.52 -3.72 1.32
CA GLY A 65 -10.71 -2.92 2.52
C GLY A 65 -11.02 -3.77 3.74
N GLN A 66 -10.66 -3.27 4.92
CA GLN A 66 -10.81 -3.92 6.22
C GLN A 66 -10.00 -5.21 6.41
N MET A 67 -9.16 -5.60 5.46
CA MET A 67 -8.30 -6.77 5.56
C MET A 67 -6.96 -6.41 6.22
N PRO A 68 -6.61 -6.99 7.40
CA PRO A 68 -5.33 -6.71 8.05
C PRO A 68 -4.15 -7.24 7.25
N HIS A 69 -3.14 -6.40 7.04
CA HIS A 69 -1.98 -6.75 6.22
C HIS A 69 -0.71 -6.02 6.65
N SER A 70 0.45 -6.54 6.25
CA SER A 70 1.76 -5.90 6.41
C SER A 70 2.46 -5.82 5.07
N ASN A 71 3.41 -4.89 4.92
CA ASN A 71 4.17 -4.74 3.67
C ASN A 71 5.67 -4.67 3.97
N ARG A 72 6.47 -5.36 3.17
CA ARG A 72 7.93 -5.27 3.21
C ARG A 72 8.46 -5.03 1.80
N ALA A 73 9.13 -3.90 1.60
CA ALA A 73 9.73 -3.55 0.33
C ALA A 73 11.24 -3.81 0.37
N THR A 74 11.79 -4.33 -0.73
CA THR A 74 13.24 -4.50 -0.89
C THR A 74 13.93 -3.13 -0.94
N PRO A 75 15.22 -3.03 -0.55
CA PRO A 75 16.03 -1.83 -0.79
C PRO A 75 15.94 -1.36 -2.25
N GLY A 76 15.82 -0.05 -2.47
CA GLY A 76 15.69 0.53 -3.81
C GLY A 76 14.38 0.25 -4.55
N ALA A 77 13.36 -0.31 -3.88
CA ALA A 77 12.06 -0.56 -4.49
C ALA A 77 11.32 0.75 -4.80
N GLN A 78 10.63 0.76 -5.94
CA GLN A 78 9.72 1.83 -6.35
C GLN A 78 8.30 1.27 -6.35
N ILE A 79 7.52 1.69 -5.36
CA ILE A 79 6.17 1.16 -5.14
C ILE A 79 5.15 2.29 -5.25
N SER A 80 4.04 2.00 -5.93
CA SER A 80 2.85 2.84 -5.91
C SER A 80 1.73 2.16 -5.11
N PHE A 81 1.18 2.90 -4.16
CA PHE A 81 0.00 2.52 -3.40
C PHE A 81 -1.19 3.36 -3.87
N LEU A 82 -2.23 2.69 -4.35
CA LEU A 82 -3.50 3.30 -4.72
C LEU A 82 -4.57 2.83 -3.74
N PHE A 83 -5.28 3.77 -3.13
CA PHE A 83 -6.40 3.48 -2.26
C PHE A 83 -7.72 3.76 -2.97
N ILE A 84 -8.58 2.74 -3.04
CA ILE A 84 -9.85 2.79 -3.77
C ILE A 84 -10.99 2.75 -2.75
N GLU A 85 -11.93 3.70 -2.88
CA GLU A 85 -13.14 3.72 -2.07
C GLU A 85 -14.02 2.49 -2.38
N PRO A 86 -14.65 1.84 -1.37
CA PRO A 86 -15.48 0.64 -1.58
C PRO A 86 -16.55 0.79 -2.66
N ASP A 87 -17.09 2.00 -2.83
CA ASP A 87 -18.17 2.30 -3.79
C ASP A 87 -17.67 2.95 -5.09
N ALA A 88 -16.35 3.14 -5.26
CA ALA A 88 -15.80 3.79 -6.46
C ALA A 88 -15.69 2.83 -7.65
N ALA A 89 -15.57 1.52 -7.42
CA ALA A 89 -15.47 0.50 -8.45
C ALA A 89 -15.81 -0.89 -7.90
N ALA A 90 -16.34 -1.76 -8.76
CA ALA A 90 -16.48 -3.18 -8.44
C ALA A 90 -15.09 -3.85 -8.45
N MET A 91 -14.60 -4.20 -7.26
CA MET A 91 -13.28 -4.82 -7.06
C MET A 91 -13.41 -6.22 -6.44
N PRO A 92 -12.40 -7.10 -6.58
CA PRO A 92 -12.42 -8.43 -5.99
C PRO A 92 -12.60 -8.39 -4.46
N ALA A 93 -13.39 -9.33 -3.93
CA ALA A 93 -13.66 -9.42 -2.49
C ALA A 93 -12.50 -10.04 -1.69
N HIS A 94 -11.56 -10.69 -2.37
CA HIS A 94 -10.41 -11.36 -1.76
C HIS A 94 -9.10 -10.75 -2.27
N CYS A 95 -8.03 -10.94 -1.50
CA CYS A 95 -6.69 -10.58 -1.94
C CYS A 95 -6.35 -11.35 -3.23
N CYS A 96 -5.82 -10.65 -4.23
CA CYS A 96 -5.45 -11.28 -5.49
C CYS A 96 -4.42 -10.46 -6.26
N THR A 97 -3.78 -11.12 -7.23
CA THR A 97 -2.92 -10.45 -8.22
C THR A 97 -3.76 -9.95 -9.39
N LEU A 98 -3.61 -8.68 -9.74
CA LEU A 98 -4.23 -8.06 -10.90
C LEU A 98 -3.18 -7.75 -11.97
N LYS A 99 -3.47 -8.11 -13.22
CA LYS A 99 -2.66 -7.69 -14.36
C LYS A 99 -2.94 -6.22 -14.65
N ILE A 100 -1.90 -5.39 -14.71
CA ILE A 100 -2.04 -3.96 -14.98
C ILE A 100 -1.74 -3.69 -16.45
N SER A 101 -2.68 -3.05 -17.14
CA SER A 101 -2.45 -2.65 -18.54
C SER A 101 -1.43 -1.49 -18.59
N PRO A 102 -0.68 -1.35 -19.69
CA PRO A 102 0.23 -0.22 -19.85
C PRO A 102 -0.44 1.15 -19.65
N LEU A 103 -1.66 1.33 -20.16
CA LEU A 103 -2.41 2.58 -19.99
C LEU A 103 -2.73 2.88 -18.51
N VAL A 104 -3.19 1.88 -17.76
CA VAL A 104 -3.49 2.05 -16.33
C VAL A 104 -2.22 2.34 -15.53
N ARG A 105 -1.11 1.67 -15.87
CA ARG A 105 0.20 1.96 -15.28
C ARG A 105 0.59 3.42 -15.50
N GLU A 106 0.58 3.90 -16.74
CA GLU A 106 0.97 5.28 -17.05
C GLU A 106 0.02 6.31 -16.40
N LEU A 107 -1.27 5.99 -16.28
CA LEU A 107 -2.23 6.83 -15.58
C LEU A 107 -1.91 6.93 -14.08
N ILE A 108 -1.63 5.81 -13.42
CA ILE A 108 -1.21 5.77 -12.01
C ILE A 108 0.06 6.61 -11.82
N LEU A 109 1.07 6.42 -12.69
CA LEU A 109 2.32 7.16 -12.63
C LEU A 109 2.11 8.67 -12.82
N THR A 110 1.29 9.04 -13.79
CA THR A 110 1.00 10.45 -14.09
C THR A 110 0.27 11.12 -12.94
N LEU A 111 -0.71 10.45 -12.33
CA LEU A 111 -1.47 10.99 -11.20
C LEU A 111 -0.61 11.05 -9.93
N ALA A 112 0.25 10.05 -9.69
CA ALA A 112 1.20 10.06 -8.59
C ALA A 112 2.20 11.22 -8.69
N GLY A 113 2.72 11.51 -9.89
CA GLY A 113 3.64 12.64 -10.11
C GLY A 113 2.99 14.03 -9.95
N ARG A 114 1.67 14.13 -10.16
CA ARG A 114 0.90 15.38 -10.02
C ARG A 114 0.57 15.73 -8.56
N HIS A 115 0.57 14.75 -7.66
CA HIS A 115 0.16 14.87 -6.26
C HIS A 115 1.28 14.53 -5.27
N GLY A 116 2.55 14.72 -5.65
CA GLY A 116 3.73 14.32 -4.87
C GLY A 116 3.86 14.98 -3.50
N GLU A 117 3.01 14.59 -2.54
CA GLU A 117 3.29 14.74 -1.12
C GLU A 117 3.99 13.47 -0.64
N ALA A 118 5.15 13.65 -0.01
CA ALA A 118 5.86 12.57 0.65
C ALA A 118 5.01 12.05 1.83
N PHE A 119 4.54 10.80 1.74
CA PHE A 119 3.94 10.12 2.88
C PHE A 119 5.00 9.96 3.97
N CYS A 120 4.75 10.40 5.21
CA CYS A 120 5.73 10.36 6.29
C CYS A 120 5.67 9.01 7.02
N PRO A 121 6.78 8.32 7.31
CA PRO A 121 6.75 7.09 8.11
C PRO A 121 6.06 7.24 9.49
N SER A 122 5.96 8.46 10.03
CA SER A 122 5.25 8.76 11.28
C SER A 122 3.72 8.57 11.19
N ASP A 123 3.18 8.44 9.98
CA ASP A 123 1.76 8.18 9.76
C ASP A 123 1.39 6.72 10.10
N TYR A 124 2.40 5.87 10.31
CA TYR A 124 2.26 4.52 10.87
C TYR A 124 2.68 4.52 12.34
N SER A 125 1.75 4.82 13.25
CA SER A 125 2.01 4.64 14.69
C SER A 125 2.19 3.16 15.02
N THR A 126 3.39 2.81 15.49
CA THR A 126 3.70 1.52 16.13
C THR A 126 3.00 1.44 17.48
N ALA A 127 1.93 0.65 17.56
CA ALA A 127 1.43 0.15 18.84
C ALA A 127 1.81 -1.34 18.96
N GLY A 128 2.75 -1.65 19.84
CA GLY A 128 3.02 -3.03 20.25
C GLY A 128 4.50 -3.36 20.45
N THR A 129 5.07 -2.91 21.56
CA THR A 129 6.29 -3.46 22.17
C THR A 129 6.17 -4.97 22.39
N GLY A 130 7.16 -5.72 21.93
CA GLY A 130 7.41 -7.11 22.32
C GLY A 130 8.89 -7.41 22.17
N ALA A 131 9.69 -6.98 23.16
CA ALA A 131 11.07 -7.40 23.30
C ALA A 131 11.09 -8.92 23.52
N VAL A 132 11.61 -9.68 22.57
CA VAL A 132 12.04 -11.05 22.81
C VAL A 132 13.50 -10.95 23.25
N ARG A 133 13.72 -11.24 24.53
CA ARG A 133 15.03 -11.56 25.08
C ARG A 133 15.51 -12.89 24.54
#